data_AF-A0A929I7H8-F1
#
_entry.id   AF-A0A929I7H8-F1
#
_cell.length_a   1.000
_cell.length_b   1.000
_cell.length_c   1.000
_cell.angle_alpha   90.00
_cell.angle_beta   90.00
_cell.angle_gamma   90.00
#
_symmetry.space_group_name_H-M   'P 1'
#
loop_
_entity.id
_entity.type
_entity.pdbx_description
1 polymer ?
#
loop_
_entity_poly.entity_id
_entity_poly.type
_entity_poly.pdbx_seq_one_letter_code
_entity_poly.pdbx_strand_id
1 'polypeptide(L)' 'MPIYEYECVKCGHVFEKLQKVGEGSEDLECPECKTKNPKKLVTRFRTNLWSTFLDDMDRKVSPHKFK' A
#
# COMPACT_ATOMS: atom_id res chain seq x y z
N MET A 1 4.10 12.68 9.65
CA MET A 1 3.17 12.96 8.54
C MET A 1 2.98 11.68 7.75
N PRO A 2 1.75 11.29 7.39
CA PRO A 2 1.54 10.14 6.50
C PRO A 2 2.11 10.47 5.12
N ILE A 3 3.00 9.61 4.63
CA ILE A 3 3.48 9.64 3.25
C ILE A 3 2.47 8.83 2.45
N TYR A 4 1.93 9.41 1.39
CA TYR A 4 1.06 8.71 0.47
C TYR A 4 1.76 8.54 -0.86
N GLU A 5 1.58 7.36 -1.44
CA GLU A 5 2.09 7.03 -2.76
C GLU A 5 0.98 7.27 -3.79
N TYR A 6 1.35 7.77 -4.95
CA TYR A 6 0.45 8.15 -6.02
C TYR A 6 0.97 7.63 -7.36
N GLU A 7 0.07 7.11 -8.19
CA GLU A 7 0.34 6.65 -9.54
C GLU A 7 -0.38 7.57 -10.53
N CYS A 8 0.35 8.11 -11.51
CA CYS A 8 -0.28 8.87 -12.58
C CYS A 8 -1.00 7.95 -13.57
N VAL A 9 -2.28 8.20 -13.83
CA VAL A 9 -3.10 7.40 -14.77
C VAL A 9 -2.64 7.55 -16.23
N LYS A 10 -1.94 8.63 -16.58
CA LYS A 10 -1.49 8.87 -17.97
C LYS A 10 -0.09 8.33 -18.26
N CYS A 11 0.89 8.63 -17.41
CA CYS A 11 2.28 8.22 -17.65
C CYS A 11 2.70 6.99 -16.81
N GLY A 12 1.88 6.53 -15.87
CA GLY A 12 2.22 5.42 -14.98
C GLY A 12 3.30 5.76 -13.94
N HIS A 13 3.75 7.01 -13.87
CA HIS A 13 4.80 7.41 -12.93
C HIS A 13 4.28 7.33 -11.49
N VAL A 14 5.02 6.60 -10.65
CA VAL A 14 4.76 6.47 -9.22
C VAL A 14 5.59 7.48 -8.46
N PHE A 15 4.96 8.25 -7.58
CA PHE A 15 5.65 9.25 -6.76
C PHE A 15 5.06 9.32 -5.36
N GLU A 16 5.90 9.70 -4.41
CA GLU A 16 5.54 9.88 -3.01
C GLU A 16 5.25 11.36 -2.71
N LYS A 17 4.20 11.62 -1.94
CA LYS A 17 3.87 12.98 -1.49
C LYS A 17 3.41 12.99 -0.04
N LEU A 18 3.97 13.95 0.70
CA LEU A 18 3.57 14.28 2.07
C LEU A 18 2.24 15.03 2.02
N GLN A 19 1.19 14.46 2.60
CA GLN A 19 -0.11 15.13 2.72
C GLN A 19 -0.46 15.35 4.18
N LYS A 20 -0.88 16.57 4.50
CA LYS A 20 -1.44 16.87 5.81
C LYS A 20 -2.79 16.17 5.96
N VAL A 21 -3.04 15.63 7.14
CA VAL A 21 -4.32 15.00 7.47
C VAL A 21 -5.40 16.08 7.40
N GLY A 22 -6.34 15.97 6.45
CA GLY A 22 -7.44 16.91 6.25
C GLY A 22 -7.30 17.85 5.03
N GLU A 23 -6.15 17.85 4.34
CA GLU A 23 -5.99 18.59 3.08
C GLU A 23 -6.46 17.71 1.92
N GLY A 24 -7.37 18.20 1.08
CA GLY A 24 -7.94 17.45 -0.05
C GLY A 24 -6.87 17.08 -1.09
N SER A 25 -6.97 15.90 -1.68
CA SER A 25 -6.05 15.43 -2.75
C SER A 25 -6.33 16.06 -4.13
N GLU A 26 -7.11 17.14 -4.18
CA GLU A 26 -7.65 17.73 -5.42
C GLU A 26 -6.62 18.54 -6.21
N ASP A 27 -5.58 19.06 -5.56
CA ASP A 27 -4.49 19.84 -6.19
C ASP A 27 -3.23 18.99 -6.47
N LEU A 28 -3.37 17.67 -6.52
CA LEU A 28 -2.24 16.80 -6.86
C LEU A 28 -2.03 16.75 -8.37
N GLU A 29 -0.88 17.26 -8.80
CA GLU A 29 -0.42 17.20 -10.18
C GLU A 29 0.78 16.25 -10.29
N CYS A 30 0.82 15.47 -11.38
CA CYS A 30 1.96 14.61 -11.68
C CYS A 30 3.19 15.46 -12.07
N PRO A 31 4.38 15.22 -11.49
CA PRO A 31 5.58 16.00 -11.79
C PRO A 31 6.08 15.86 -13.25
N GLU A 32 5.83 14.71 -13.89
CA GLU A 32 6.28 14.43 -15.26
C GLU A 32 5.35 15.02 -16.32
N CYS A 33 4.05 14.79 -16.19
CA CYS A 33 3.07 15.10 -17.24
C CYS A 33 2.06 16.19 -16.87
N LYS A 34 2.19 16.80 -15.70
CA LYS A 34 1.31 17.88 -15.16
C LYS A 34 -0.18 17.55 -15.20
N THR A 35 -0.52 16.26 -15.18
CA THR A 35 -1.91 15.82 -15.22
C THR A 35 -2.48 15.80 -13.80
N LYS A 36 -3.73 16.27 -13.69
CA LYS A 36 -4.52 16.32 -12.45
C LYS A 36 -5.14 14.95 -12.13
N ASN A 37 -5.48 14.69 -10.87
CA ASN A 37 -6.06 13.44 -10.37
C ASN A 37 -5.15 12.18 -10.51
N PRO A 38 -3.94 12.16 -9.91
CA PRO A 38 -3.18 10.94 -9.74
C PRO A 38 -3.92 9.98 -8.80
N LYS A 39 -3.83 8.68 -9.07
CA LYS A 39 -4.50 7.62 -8.31
C LYS A 39 -3.70 7.32 -7.05
N LYS A 40 -4.33 7.39 -5.87
CA LYS A 40 -3.69 7.04 -4.61
C LYS A 40 -3.36 5.54 -4.57
N LEU A 41 -2.08 5.21 -4.44
CA LEU A 41 -1.62 3.87 -4.13
C LEU A 41 -1.64 3.69 -2.62
N VAL A 42 -2.58 2.86 -2.16
CA VAL A 42 -2.56 2.34 -0.79
C VAL A 42 -1.69 1.09 -0.84
N THR A 43 -0.41 1.25 -0.48
CA THR A 43 0.45 0.07 -0.30
C THR A 43 -0.20 -0.86 0.72
N ARG A 44 -0.45 -2.10 0.30
CA ARG A 44 -1.06 -3.13 1.14
C ARG A 44 0.00 -3.61 2.13
N PHE A 45 0.10 -2.95 3.29
CA PHE A 45 0.86 -3.52 4.40
C PHE A 45 0.23 -4.84 4.82
N ARG A 46 0.96 -5.94 4.65
CA ARG A 46 0.53 -7.30 5.01
C ARG A 46 0.72 -7.46 6.52
N THR A 47 -0.34 -7.26 7.30
CA THR A 47 -0.32 -7.41 8.77
C THR A 47 -0.48 -8.86 9.23
N ASN A 48 -0.84 -9.78 8.33
CA ASN A 48 -1.06 -11.19 8.64
C ASN A 48 0.23 -12.04 8.68
N LEU A 49 1.40 -11.40 8.76
CA LEU A 49 2.67 -12.12 8.73
C LEU A 49 2.84 -13.02 9.97
N TRP A 50 2.43 -12.54 11.15
CA TRP A 50 2.52 -13.29 12.41
C TRP A 50 1.55 -14.47 12.45
N SER A 51 0.31 -14.29 11.98
CA SER A 51 -0.67 -15.39 11.93
C SER A 51 -0.27 -16.46 10.93
N THR A 52 0.24 -16.08 9.76
CA THR A 52 0.76 -17.04 8.76
C THR A 52 1.95 -17.84 9.31
N PHE A 53 2.82 -17.20 10.10
CA PHE A 53 3.95 -17.86 10.74
C PHE A 53 3.51 -18.87 11.83
N LEU A 54 2.57 -18.49 12.70
CA LEU A 54 2.04 -19.40 13.72
C LEU A 54 1.34 -20.61 13.09
N ASP A 55 0.61 -20.41 11.99
CA ASP A 55 -0.06 -21.48 11.24
C ASP A 55 0.97 -22.48 10.65
N ASP A 56 2.07 -21.98 10.07
CA ASP A 56 3.18 -22.81 9.59
C ASP A 56 3.86 -23.61 10.72
N MET A 57 4.04 -23.00 11.90
CA MET A 57 4.61 -23.67 13.07
C MET A 57 3.65 -24.73 13.64
N ASP A 58 2.36 -24.44 13.78
CA ASP A 58 1.35 -25.41 14.26
C ASP A 58 1.29 -26.64 13.34
N ARG A 59 1.38 -26.41 12.02
CA ARG A 59 1.44 -27.48 11.01
C ARG A 59 2.70 -28.34 11.12
N LYS A 60 3.85 -27.76 11.45
CA LYS A 60 5.12 -28.49 11.63
C LYS A 60 5.18 -29.26 12.95
N VAL A 61 4.65 -28.69 14.03
CA VAL A 61 4.67 -29.28 15.38
C VAL A 61 3.60 -30.37 15.53
N SER A 62 2.44 -30.22 14.90
CA SER A 62 1.31 -31.15 15.06
C SER A 62 0.73 -31.66 13.73
N PRO A 63 1.51 -32.39 12.92
CA PRO A 63 1.07 -32.86 11.60
C PRO A 63 -0.14 -33.81 11.65
N HIS A 64 -0.40 -34.46 12.79
CA HIS A 64 -1.55 -35.34 12.98
C HIS A 64 -2.91 -34.63 13.12
N LYS A 65 -2.91 -33.31 13.38
CA LYS A 65 -4.12 -32.50 13.59
C LYS A 65 -4.77 -32.00 12.29
N PHE A 66 -4.02 -32.05 11.19
CA PHE A 66 -4.42 -31.56 9.86
C PHE A 66 -4.72 -32.68 8.85
N LYS A 67 -4.92 -33.92 9.33
CA LYS A 67 -5.28 -35.08 8.50
C LYS A 67 -6.78 -35.34 8.56
#